data_AF-A0A8B8ZKY7-F1
#
_entry.id   AF-A0A8B8ZKY7-F1
#
_cell.length_a   1.000
_cell.length_b   1.000
_cell.length_c   1.000
_cell.angle_alpha   90.00
_cell.angle_beta   90.00
_cell.angle_gamma   90.00
#
_symmetry.space_group_name_H-M   'P 1'
#
loop_
_entity.id
_entity.type
_entity.pdbx_description
1 polymer ?
#
loop_
_entity_poly.entity_id
_entity_poly.type
_entity_poly.pdbx_seq_one_letter_code
_entity_poly.pdbx_strand_id
1 'polypeptide(L)'
;MEHGSGGIAEAFPYLLALAAARTPAILHLPELSAAWAKKALDLGPQGLMFPMIESPSAAELAVSFCHFPPRGVRRSVHTVVRASTYGIDDGYLARVDKKMHYKKMCVRLMLPEEISLVTCPPDYAYDKFTRSIF
;
A
#
# COMPACT_ATOMS: atom_id res chain seq x y z
N MET A 1 -7.34 0.79 12.03
CA MET A 1 -5.90 1.00 11.86
C MET A 1 -5.60 2.50 11.70
N GLU A 2 -4.42 2.91 12.19
CA GLU A 2 -4.10 4.21 12.84
C GLU A 2 -5.09 4.59 13.96
N HIS A 3 -6.26 5.12 13.61
CA HIS A 3 -7.25 5.57 14.60
C HIS A 3 -8.53 4.73 14.65
N GLY A 4 -8.72 3.82 13.69
CA GLY A 4 -9.84 2.88 13.73
C GLY A 4 -9.58 1.74 14.71
N SER A 5 -10.63 1.26 15.40
CA SER A 5 -10.58 0.18 16.40
C SER A 5 -10.10 -1.18 15.89
N GLY A 6 -10.09 -1.40 14.57
CA GLY A 6 -9.60 -2.63 13.95
C GLY A 6 -8.09 -2.69 13.76
N GLY A 7 -7.50 -3.83 14.07
CA GLY A 7 -6.11 -4.19 13.74
C GLY A 7 -6.01 -5.01 12.45
N ILE A 8 -4.89 -5.72 12.29
CA ILE A 8 -4.58 -6.44 11.04
C ILE A 8 -5.44 -7.69 10.85
N ALA A 9 -5.81 -8.36 11.93
CA ALA A 9 -6.69 -9.52 11.87
C ALA A 9 -8.11 -9.10 11.46
N GLU A 10 -8.58 -7.98 12.02
CA GLU A 10 -9.89 -7.39 11.71
C GLU A 10 -9.93 -6.81 10.30
N ALA A 11 -8.80 -6.35 9.75
CA ALA A 11 -8.73 -5.87 8.37
C ALA A 11 -9.08 -6.95 7.32
N PHE A 12 -8.79 -8.22 7.60
CA PHE A 12 -9.00 -9.32 6.65
C PHE A 12 -10.45 -9.48 6.16
N PRO A 13 -11.47 -9.65 7.04
CA PRO A 13 -12.85 -9.76 6.60
C PRO A 13 -13.34 -8.52 5.83
N TYR A 14 -12.89 -7.31 6.20
CA TYR A 14 -13.22 -6.10 5.44
C TYR A 14 -12.64 -6.13 4.02
N LEU A 15 -11.40 -6.59 3.86
CA LEU A 15 -10.79 -6.73 2.53
C LEU A 15 -11.49 -7.78 1.66
N LEU A 16 -12.05 -8.84 2.26
CA LEU A 16 -12.86 -9.81 1.54
C LEU A 16 -14.18 -9.21 1.08
N ALA A 17 -14.88 -8.48 1.95
CA ALA A 17 -16.12 -7.79 1.63
C ALA A 17 -15.92 -6.75 0.50
N LEU A 18 -14.87 -5.94 0.59
CA LEU A 18 -14.53 -4.95 -0.44
C LEU A 18 -14.16 -5.61 -1.77
N ALA A 19 -13.43 -6.72 -1.75
CA ALA A 19 -13.11 -7.47 -2.96
C ALA A 19 -14.37 -8.04 -3.64
N ALA A 20 -15.31 -8.58 -2.86
CA ALA A 20 -16.60 -9.06 -3.37
C ALA A 20 -17.41 -7.91 -4.02
N ALA A 21 -17.35 -6.72 -3.43
CA ALA A 21 -17.96 -5.51 -3.97
C ALA A 21 -17.17 -4.86 -5.13
N ARG A 22 -16.03 -5.44 -5.54
CA ARG A 22 -15.11 -4.88 -6.55
C ARG A 22 -14.58 -3.48 -6.21
N THR A 23 -14.48 -3.18 -4.92
CA THR A 23 -14.00 -1.89 -4.41
C THR A 23 -12.53 -1.99 -4.01
N PRO A 24 -11.65 -1.10 -4.50
CA PRO A 24 -10.26 -1.07 -4.04
C PRO A 24 -10.18 -0.61 -2.58
N ALA A 25 -9.30 -1.25 -1.81
CA ALA A 25 -9.05 -0.97 -0.41
C ALA A 25 -7.63 -0.44 -0.20
N ILE A 26 -7.53 0.57 0.65
CA ILE A 26 -6.27 1.11 1.16
C ILE A 26 -6.23 0.84 2.66
N LEU A 27 -5.14 0.28 3.16
CA LEU A 27 -4.93 0.12 4.60
C LEU A 27 -4.06 1.24 5.14
N HIS A 28 -4.59 1.99 6.12
CA HIS A 28 -3.81 2.96 6.88
C HIS A 28 -3.02 2.23 7.97
N LEU A 29 -1.69 2.32 7.96
CA LEU A 29 -0.84 1.70 8.96
C LEU A 29 -0.79 2.54 10.25
N PRO A 30 -0.52 1.91 11.41
CA PRO A 30 -0.39 2.64 12.68
C PRO A 30 0.94 3.40 12.80
N GLU A 31 1.98 2.99 12.08
CA GLU A 31 3.31 3.60 12.12
C GLU A 31 4.12 3.27 10.85
N LEU A 32 5.21 4.01 10.61
CA LEU A 32 6.19 3.70 9.56
C LEU A 32 7.06 2.51 9.98
N SER A 33 6.62 1.29 9.65
CA SER A 33 7.33 0.06 10.01
C SER A 33 7.27 -0.99 8.92
N ALA A 34 8.43 -1.58 8.62
CA ALA A 34 8.54 -2.69 7.67
C ALA A 34 7.68 -3.90 8.10
N ALA A 35 7.55 -4.14 9.41
CA ALA A 35 6.76 -5.25 9.93
C ALA A 35 5.27 -5.06 9.66
N TRP A 36 4.75 -3.84 9.89
CA TRP A 36 3.36 -3.50 9.59
C TRP A 36 3.08 -3.50 8.09
N ALA A 37 3.95 -2.88 7.29
CA ALA A 37 3.83 -2.86 5.85
C ALA A 37 3.80 -4.28 5.26
N LYS A 38 4.71 -5.16 5.72
CA LYS A 38 4.74 -6.56 5.28
C LYS A 38 3.43 -7.28 5.61
N LYS A 39 3.01 -7.26 6.88
CA LYS A 39 1.77 -7.93 7.30
C LYS A 39 0.56 -7.42 6.51
N ALA A 40 0.47 -6.11 6.30
CA ALA A 40 -0.65 -5.51 5.58
C ALA A 40 -0.63 -5.90 4.10
N LEU A 41 0.52 -5.85 3.44
CA LEU A 41 0.66 -6.26 2.05
C LEU A 41 0.43 -7.75 1.83
N ASP A 42 0.74 -8.60 2.81
CA ASP A 42 0.50 -10.05 2.73
C ASP A 42 -1.02 -10.37 2.78
N LEU A 43 -1.83 -9.50 3.39
CA LEU A 43 -3.28 -9.56 3.26
C LEU A 43 -3.74 -9.25 1.84
N GLY A 44 -3.00 -8.46 1.06
CA GLY A 44 -3.31 -8.14 -0.35
C GLY A 44 -4.28 -6.97 -0.57
N PRO A 45 -4.17 -5.82 0.13
CA PRO A 45 -4.87 -4.59 -0.24
C PRO A 45 -4.35 -4.04 -1.57
N GLN A 46 -5.06 -3.05 -2.14
CA GLN A 46 -4.64 -2.38 -3.37
C GLN A 46 -3.65 -1.24 -3.11
N GLY A 47 -3.56 -0.77 -1.86
CA GLY A 47 -2.61 0.24 -1.45
C GLY A 47 -2.38 0.26 0.06
N LEU A 48 -1.30 0.90 0.46
CA LEU A 48 -1.02 1.26 1.85
C LEU A 48 -1.00 2.78 2.00
N MET A 49 -1.39 3.24 3.17
CA MET A 49 -1.18 4.59 3.65
C MET A 49 -0.30 4.55 4.89
N PHE A 50 0.76 5.33 4.90
CA PHE A 50 1.68 5.46 6.01
C PHE A 50 1.39 6.78 6.76
N PRO A 51 1.34 6.77 8.10
CA PRO A 51 1.16 7.98 8.88
C PRO A 51 2.48 8.74 9.04
N MET A 52 2.37 10.03 9.34
CA MET A 52 3.47 10.88 9.84
C MET A 52 4.76 10.84 9.00
N ILE A 53 4.65 10.94 7.68
CA ILE A 53 5.82 11.04 6.80
C ILE A 53 6.19 12.51 6.61
N GLU A 54 7.27 12.94 7.25
CA GLU A 54 7.68 14.35 7.31
C GLU A 54 8.94 14.66 6.48
N SER A 55 9.56 13.64 5.88
CA SER A 55 10.79 13.81 5.09
C SER A 55 10.78 12.97 3.81
N PRO A 56 11.48 13.41 2.75
CA PRO A 56 11.67 12.61 1.53
C PRO A 56 12.31 11.24 1.83
N SER A 57 13.27 11.20 2.75
CA SER A 57 13.93 9.94 3.13
C SER A 57 12.99 8.97 3.83
N ALA A 58 12.05 9.46 4.65
CA ALA A 58 11.01 8.63 5.25
C ALA A 58 10.02 8.11 4.19
N ALA A 59 9.71 8.91 3.17
CA ALA A 59 8.89 8.47 2.04
C ALA A 59 9.58 7.38 1.21
N GLU A 60 10.86 7.56 0.87
CA GLU A 60 11.67 6.54 0.20
C GLU A 60 11.76 5.25 1.02
N LEU A 61 11.93 5.36 2.33
CA LEU A 61 11.92 4.22 3.24
C LEU A 61 10.57 3.49 3.22
N ALA A 62 9.45 4.22 3.28
CA ALA A 62 8.10 3.64 3.19
C ALA A 62 7.89 2.88 1.87
N VAL A 63 8.34 3.47 0.75
CA VAL A 63 8.32 2.84 -0.58
C VAL A 63 9.15 1.56 -0.57
N SER A 64 10.36 1.59 0.01
CA SER A 64 11.26 0.44 0.07
C SER A 64 10.64 -0.77 0.79
N PHE A 65 9.78 -0.55 1.79
CA PHE A 65 9.09 -1.63 2.51
C PHE A 65 8.06 -2.38 1.66
N CYS A 66 7.62 -1.77 0.57
CA CYS A 66 6.58 -2.32 -0.29
C CYS A 66 7.14 -3.11 -1.49
N HIS A 67 8.40 -2.89 -1.84
CA HIS A 67 9.09 -3.53 -2.96
C HIS A 67 9.98 -4.70 -2.52
N PHE A 68 10.01 -5.75 -3.35
CA PHE A 68 11.00 -6.82 -3.24
C PHE A 68 12.38 -6.32 -3.72
N PRO A 69 13.48 -6.98 -3.32
CA PRO A 69 14.79 -6.75 -3.92
C PRO A 69 14.75 -6.87 -5.45
N PRO A 70 15.48 -6.02 -6.20
CA PRO A 70 16.48 -5.04 -5.75
C PRO A 70 15.91 -3.65 -5.39
N ARG A 71 14.63 -3.37 -5.62
CA ARG A 71 14.02 -2.03 -5.47
C ARG A 71 13.55 -1.70 -4.06
N GLY A 72 13.61 -2.67 -3.15
CA GLY A 72 13.20 -2.51 -1.77
C GLY A 72 13.66 -3.67 -0.90
N VAL A 73 13.13 -3.72 0.31
CA VAL A 73 13.57 -4.62 1.38
C VAL A 73 12.48 -5.59 1.82
N ARG A 74 11.34 -5.64 1.13
CA ARG A 74 10.27 -6.60 1.43
C ARG A 74 10.79 -8.02 1.26
N ARG A 75 10.65 -8.87 2.28
CA ARG A 75 10.94 -10.30 2.16
C ARG A 75 9.77 -11.03 1.49
N SER A 76 10.09 -11.88 0.53
CA SER A 76 9.09 -12.69 -0.19
C SER A 76 8.77 -13.96 0.58
N VAL A 77 7.49 -14.15 0.91
CA VAL A 77 6.90 -15.42 1.35
C VAL A 77 5.61 -15.67 0.56
N HIS A 78 5.68 -15.37 -0.74
CA HIS A 78 4.51 -15.34 -1.63
C HIS A 78 3.83 -16.71 -1.83
N THR A 79 4.40 -17.82 -1.38
CA THR A 79 3.79 -19.14 -1.57
C THR A 79 2.59 -19.41 -0.66
N VAL A 80 2.40 -18.63 0.42
CA VAL A 80 1.39 -18.91 1.45
C VAL A 80 0.46 -17.73 1.76
N VAL A 81 0.73 -16.54 1.21
CA VAL A 81 -0.01 -15.32 1.57
C VAL A 81 -1.22 -15.10 0.68
N ARG A 82 -2.25 -14.40 1.17
CA ARG A 82 -3.45 -14.10 0.39
C ARG A 82 -3.13 -13.26 -0.85
N ALA A 83 -2.16 -12.36 -0.77
CA ALA A 83 -1.80 -11.45 -1.86
C ALA A 83 -1.47 -12.17 -3.18
N SER A 84 -0.94 -13.38 -3.11
CA SER A 84 -0.60 -14.28 -4.22
C SER A 84 -1.61 -15.42 -4.41
N THR A 85 -2.83 -15.24 -3.87
CA THR A 85 -3.88 -16.28 -3.90
C THR A 85 -3.37 -17.59 -3.29
N TYR A 86 -2.66 -17.50 -2.16
CA TYR A 86 -2.12 -18.66 -1.44
C TYR A 86 -1.17 -19.53 -2.29
N GLY A 87 -0.37 -18.88 -3.13
CA GLY A 87 0.60 -19.55 -3.99
C GLY A 87 0.03 -20.11 -5.29
N ILE A 88 -1.27 -19.95 -5.55
CA ILE A 88 -1.90 -20.32 -6.83
C ILE A 88 -1.45 -19.38 -7.95
N ASP A 89 -1.08 -18.14 -7.61
CA ASP A 89 -0.73 -17.11 -8.58
C ASP A 89 0.76 -17.14 -8.98
N ASP A 90 1.14 -18.03 -9.89
CA ASP A 90 2.55 -18.23 -10.34
C ASP A 90 3.23 -16.96 -10.87
N GLY A 91 2.45 -16.06 -11.47
CA GLY A 91 2.95 -14.79 -11.99
C GLY A 91 3.02 -13.67 -10.95
N TYR A 92 2.72 -13.94 -9.66
CA TYR A 92 2.58 -12.91 -8.64
C TYR A 92 3.83 -12.06 -8.50
N LEU A 93 5.02 -12.68 -8.39
CA LEU A 93 6.27 -11.92 -8.24
C LEU A 93 6.55 -11.03 -9.46
N ALA A 94 6.41 -11.58 -10.66
CA ALA A 94 6.59 -10.84 -11.90
C ALA A 94 5.58 -9.68 -12.02
N ARG A 95 4.34 -9.89 -11.57
CA ARG A 95 3.31 -8.86 -11.54
C ARG A 95 3.48 -7.88 -10.41
N VAL A 96 3.96 -8.23 -9.23
CA VAL A 96 4.24 -7.22 -8.19
C VAL A 96 5.36 -6.33 -8.65
N ASP A 97 6.39 -6.88 -9.29
CA ASP A 97 7.51 -6.09 -9.79
C ASP A 97 7.07 -5.16 -10.95
N LYS A 98 6.26 -5.66 -11.90
CA LYS A 98 5.72 -4.87 -13.02
C LYS A 98 4.49 -4.00 -12.68
N LYS A 99 3.56 -4.50 -11.88
CA LYS A 99 2.30 -3.81 -11.50
C LYS A 99 2.46 -2.92 -10.27
N MET A 100 3.44 -3.08 -9.37
CA MET A 100 3.66 -2.06 -8.33
C MET A 100 4.31 -0.79 -8.89
N HIS A 101 4.83 -0.81 -10.12
CA HIS A 101 5.05 0.44 -10.87
C HIS A 101 3.72 1.16 -11.19
N TYR A 102 2.57 0.46 -11.15
CA TYR A 102 1.27 0.95 -11.64
C TYR A 102 0.06 0.77 -10.70
N LYS A 103 0.23 0.23 -9.48
CA LYS A 103 -0.85 0.02 -8.51
C LYS A 103 -0.59 0.78 -7.20
N LYS A 104 -1.09 2.02 -7.20
CA LYS A 104 -1.78 2.71 -6.10
C LYS A 104 -1.14 2.59 -4.71
N MET A 105 0.11 3.03 -4.57
CA MET A 105 0.64 3.37 -3.25
C MET A 105 0.22 4.80 -2.91
N CYS A 106 -0.39 5.00 -1.75
CA CYS A 106 -0.80 6.33 -1.28
C CYS A 106 0.04 6.68 -0.06
N VAL A 107 1.18 7.34 -0.25
CA VAL A 107 1.95 7.84 0.89
C VAL A 107 1.33 9.17 1.32
N ARG A 108 0.75 9.23 2.51
CA ARG A 108 0.31 10.51 3.08
C ARG A 108 1.52 11.17 3.73
N LEU A 109 2.03 12.22 3.11
CA LEU A 109 3.03 13.08 3.75
C LEU A 109 2.30 14.06 4.68
N MET A 110 2.78 14.20 5.90
CA MET A 110 2.35 15.26 6.82
C MET A 110 3.45 16.30 6.88
N LEU A 111 3.56 17.08 5.80
CA LEU A 111 4.35 18.32 5.78
C LEU A 111 3.48 19.46 6.34
N PRO A 112 4.06 20.59 6.80
CA PRO A 112 3.31 21.73 7.34
C PRO A 112 2.18 22.26 6.43
N GLU A 113 2.21 21.94 5.14
CA GLU A 113 1.22 22.29 4.09
C GLU A 113 0.34 21.09 3.65
N GLU A 114 0.16 20.08 4.51
CA GLU A 114 -0.63 18.81 4.30
C GLU A 114 -0.70 18.30 2.84
N ILE A 115 0.46 18.08 2.21
CA ILE A 115 0.51 17.51 0.85
C ILE A 115 0.45 15.98 0.94
N SER A 116 -0.72 15.39 0.67
CA SER A 116 -0.81 13.95 0.46
C SER A 116 -0.24 13.56 -0.91
N LEU A 117 1.02 13.11 -0.95
CA LEU A 117 1.64 12.62 -2.19
C LEU A 117 1.15 11.22 -2.54
N VAL A 118 0.02 11.16 -3.24
CA VAL A 118 -0.47 9.92 -3.85
C VAL A 118 0.44 9.56 -5.02
N THR A 119 1.36 8.60 -4.83
CA THR A 119 2.13 8.00 -5.92
C THR A 119 1.26 6.98 -6.67
N CYS A 120 0.17 7.46 -7.27
CA CYS A 120 -0.57 6.75 -8.31
C CYS A 120 0.02 7.14 -9.68
N PRO A 121 0.03 6.22 -10.66
CA PRO A 121 0.15 6.64 -12.06
C PRO A 121 -0.94 7.66 -12.43
N PRO A 122 -0.66 8.53 -13.40
CA PRO A 122 -1.53 9.63 -13.79
C PRO A 122 -2.96 9.21 -14.19
N ASP A 123 -3.16 7.96 -14.59
CA ASP A 123 -4.38 7.51 -15.25
C ASP A 123 -5.56 7.21 -14.29
N TYR A 124 -5.36 7.23 -12.96
CA TYR A 124 -6.42 6.87 -12.01
C TYR A 124 -6.69 7.89 -10.90
N ALA A 125 -5.73 8.76 -10.57
CA ALA A 125 -5.89 9.73 -9.48
C ALA A 125 -6.29 11.14 -9.96
N TYR A 126 -6.03 11.49 -11.22
CA TYR A 126 -6.10 12.89 -11.67
C TYR A 126 -7.44 13.31 -12.28
N ASP A 127 -8.32 12.37 -12.62
CA ASP A 127 -9.63 12.69 -13.23
C ASP A 127 -10.71 13.09 -12.20
N LYS A 128 -10.42 12.99 -10.88
CA LYS A 128 -11.43 13.22 -9.83
C LYS A 128 -11.08 14.25 -8.76
N PHE A 129 -9.89 14.85 -8.82
CA PHE A 129 -9.50 15.89 -7.87
C PHE A 129 -8.85 17.07 -8.61
N THR A 130 -9.55 18.21 -8.61
CA THR A 130 -9.04 19.45 -9.20
C THR A 130 -7.75 19.85 -8.51
N ARG A 131 -6.67 20.06 -9.28
CA ARG A 131 -5.44 20.66 -8.77
C ARG A 131 -5.75 22.07 -8.27
N SER A 132 -5.68 22.30 -6.96
CA SER A 132 -5.46 23.66 -6.47
C SER A 132 -3.97 23.95 -6.61
N ILE A 133 -3.64 24.84 -7.54
CA ILE A 133 -2.28 25.33 -7.76
C ILE A 133 -2.17 26.62 -6.95
N PHE A 134 -1.82 26.55 -5.67
CA PHE A 134 -1.22 27.64 -4.89
C PHE A 134 -0.50 27.03 -3.70
#